data_AF-A0A2H5IBI8-F1
#
_entry.id   AF-A0A2H5IBI8-F1
#
_cell.length_a   1.000
_cell.length_b   1.000
_cell.length_c   1.000
_cell.angle_alpha   90.00
_cell.angle_beta   90.00
_cell.angle_gamma   90.00
#
_symmetry.space_group_name_H-M   'P 1'
#
loop_
_entity.id
_entity.type
_entity.pdbx_description
1 polymer ?
#
loop_
_entity_poly.entity_id
_entity_poly.type
_entity_poly.pdbx_seq_one_letter_code
_entity_poly.pdbx_strand_id
1 'polypeptide(L)' 'MVEHTNQAKLADVIRAHRIDLGVSQEAFADHIQMHRAYYSKIERGEKNLTLATLERVAKGMGTSMSALLRAAGL' A
#
# COMPACT_ATOMS: atom_id res chain seq x y z
N MET A 1 21.36 -11.86 5.08
CA MET A 1 20.05 -11.68 4.44
C MET A 1 19.23 -10.83 5.39
N VAL A 2 18.92 -9.58 5.06
CA VAL A 2 18.07 -8.75 5.93
C VAL A 2 16.65 -9.30 5.76
N GLU A 3 16.06 -9.75 6.87
CA GLU A 3 14.70 -10.27 6.86
C GLU A 3 13.75 -9.10 6.59
N HIS A 4 13.13 -9.05 5.40
CA HIS A 4 12.15 -8.01 5.09
C HIS A 4 10.87 -8.28 5.88
N THR A 5 10.48 -7.32 6.72
CA THR A 5 9.23 -7.41 7.49
C THR A 5 8.02 -7.49 6.55
N ASN A 6 6.92 -8.07 7.02
CA ASN A 6 5.67 -8.13 6.23
C ASN A 6 5.20 -6.73 5.81
N GLN A 7 5.45 -5.70 6.65
CA GLN A 7 5.13 -4.31 6.35
C GLN A 7 5.98 -3.77 5.19
N ALA A 8 7.28 -4.08 5.15
CA ALA A 8 8.16 -3.65 4.07
C ALA A 8 7.77 -4.30 2.73
N LYS A 9 7.52 -5.61 2.72
CA LYS A 9 7.09 -6.34 1.52
C LYS A 9 5.79 -5.77 0.94
N LEU A 10 4.81 -5.51 1.80
CA LEU A 10 3.52 -4.96 1.39
C LEU A 10 3.65 -3.49 0.94
N ALA A 11 4.52 -2.71 1.58
CA ALA A 11 4.81 -1.33 1.19
C ALA A 11 5.39 -1.23 -0.22
N ASP A 12 6.33 -2.10 -0.57
CA ASP A 12 6.95 -2.15 -1.90
C ASP A 12 5.90 -2.46 -2.98
N VAL A 13 5.03 -3.43 -2.72
CA VAL A 13 3.92 -3.80 -3.62
C VAL A 13 2.93 -2.65 -3.79
N ILE A 14 2.49 -2.02 -2.69
CA ILE A 14 1.57 -0.87 -2.72
C ILE A 14 2.19 0.27 -3.53
N ARG A 15 3.47 0.57 -3.29
CA ARG A 15 4.19 1.62 -4.01
C ARG A 15 4.29 1.33 -5.51
N ALA A 16 4.64 0.08 -5.89
CA ALA A 16 4.70 -0.34 -7.28
C ALA A 16 3.34 -0.17 -7.97
N HIS A 17 2.27 -0.69 -7.36
CA HIS A 17 0.91 -0.53 -7.89
C HIS A 17 0.51 0.94 -8.07
N ARG A 18 0.82 1.82 -7.12
CA ARG A 18 0.52 3.26 -7.28
C ARG A 18 1.29 3.87 -8.46
N ILE A 19 2.56 3.50 -8.65
CA ILE A 19 3.38 3.99 -9.76
C ILE A 19 2.79 3.52 -11.10
N ASP A 20 2.35 2.27 -11.18
CA ASP A 20 1.70 1.71 -12.39
C ASP A 20 0.38 2.41 -12.73
N LEU A 21 -0.35 2.89 -11.71
CA LEU A 21 -1.54 3.74 -11.88
C LEU A 21 -1.21 5.17 -12.35
N GLY A 22 0.07 5.57 -12.37
CA GLY A 22 0.50 6.89 -12.85
C GLY A 22 0.09 8.06 -11.94
N VAL A 23 -0.31 7.81 -10.70
CA VAL A 23 -0.80 8.84 -9.76
C VAL A 23 0.22 9.17 -8.68
N SER A 24 0.24 10.41 -8.21
CA SER A 24 1.09 10.83 -7.09
C SER A 24 0.59 10.28 -5.75
N GLN A 25 1.44 10.31 -4.71
CA GLN A 25 1.01 9.94 -3.34
C GLN A 25 -0.14 10.83 -2.84
N GLU A 26 -0.12 12.13 -3.15
CA GLU A 26 -1.18 13.07 -2.77
C GLU A 26 -2.49 12.67 -3.46
N ALA A 27 -2.47 12.53 -4.79
CA ALA A 27 -3.66 12.21 -5.59
C ALA A 27 -4.28 10.86 -5.17
N PHE A 28 -3.45 9.84 -4.91
CA PHE A 28 -3.97 8.55 -4.45
C PHE A 28 -4.51 8.61 -3.03
N ALA A 29 -3.82 9.30 -2.11
CA ALA A 29 -4.27 9.45 -0.73
C ALA A 29 -5.63 10.19 -0.67
N ASP A 30 -5.78 11.24 -1.46
CA ASP A 30 -7.05 11.97 -1.61
C ASP A 30 -8.15 11.06 -2.17
N HIS A 31 -7.83 10.28 -3.22
CA HIS A 31 -8.78 9.33 -3.83
C HIS A 31 -9.34 8.33 -2.81
N ILE A 32 -8.50 7.81 -1.90
CA ILE A 32 -8.92 6.87 -0.85
C ILE A 32 -9.33 7.55 0.46
N GLN A 33 -9.48 8.87 0.47
CA GLN A 33 -9.88 9.66 1.64
C GLN A 33 -8.96 9.41 2.84
N MET A 34 -7.65 9.54 2.60
CA MET A 34 -6.57 9.29 3.54
C MET A 34 -5.60 10.48 3.53
N HIS A 35 -5.12 10.88 4.71
CA HIS A 35 -4.12 11.95 4.78
C HIS A 35 -2.82 11.51 4.10
N ARG A 36 -2.27 12.30 3.17
CA ARG A 36 -1.03 11.95 2.44
C ARG A 36 0.11 11.54 3.37
N ALA A 37 0.32 12.26 4.48
CA ALA A 37 1.39 11.92 5.41
C ALA A 37 1.25 10.51 6.01
N TYR A 38 0.02 10.02 6.20
CA TYR A 38 -0.22 8.65 6.65
C TYR A 38 0.03 7.65 5.51
N TYR A 39 -0.49 7.92 4.31
CA TYR A 39 -0.22 7.09 3.13
C TYR A 39 1.27 6.96 2.81
N SER A 40 2.02 8.05 2.94
CA SER A 40 3.48 8.07 2.76
C SER A 40 4.21 7.15 3.76
N LYS A 41 3.72 7.01 5.00
CA LYS A 41 4.26 6.06 5.99
C LYS A 41 3.95 4.61 5.61
N ILE A 42 2.82 4.36 4.92
CA ILE A 42 2.48 3.03 4.40
C ILE A 42 3.50 2.62 3.33
N GLU A 43 3.77 3.47 2.33
CA GLU A 43 4.72 3.16 1.26
C GLU A 43 6.19 3.05 1.71
N ARG A 44 6.51 3.45 2.95
CA ARG A 44 7.83 3.26 3.56
C ARG A 44 7.91 2.04 4.49
N GLY A 45 6.82 1.27 4.64
CA GLY A 45 6.78 0.12 5.56
C GLY A 45 6.78 0.49 7.04
N GLU A 46 6.57 1.76 7.39
CA GLU A 46 6.58 2.27 8.77
C GLU A 46 5.26 1.98 9.52
N LYS A 47 4.32 1.30 8.88
CA LYS A 47 2.99 1.01 9.41
C LYS A 47 2.66 -0.47 9.38
N ASN A 48 2.24 -0.98 10.52
CA ASN A 48 1.46 -2.22 10.58
C ASN A 48 0.03 -1.91 10.15
N LEU A 49 -0.31 -2.21 8.90
CA LEU A 49 -1.63 -1.95 8.34
C LEU A 49 -2.69 -2.79 9.06
N THR A 50 -3.79 -2.15 9.44
CA THR A 50 -5.00 -2.90 9.78
C THR A 50 -5.61 -3.49 8.50
N LEU A 51 -6.38 -4.57 8.64
CA LEU A 51 -7.09 -5.16 7.49
C LEU A 51 -8.01 -4.15 6.80
N ALA A 52 -8.70 -3.29 7.57
CA ALA A 52 -9.56 -2.24 7.01
C ALA A 52 -8.76 -1.21 6.19
N THR A 53 -7.56 -0.85 6.63
CA THR A 53 -6.68 0.05 5.86
C THR A 53 -6.18 -0.61 4.58
N LEU A 54 -5.77 -1.89 4.65
CA LEU A 54 -5.34 -2.65 3.48
C LEU A 54 -6.50 -2.80 2.48
N GLU A 55 -7.72 -3.05 2.95
CA GLU A 55 -8.91 -3.15 2.10
C GLU A 55 -9.18 -1.84 1.38
N ARG A 56 -9.12 -0.70 2.10
CA ARG A 56 -9.31 0.63 1.52
C ARG A 56 -8.26 0.92 0.43
N VAL A 57 -6.98 0.60 0.69
CA VAL A 57 -5.91 0.78 -0.29
C VAL A 57 -6.13 -0.10 -1.52
N ALA A 58 -6.43 -1.39 -1.32
CA ALA A 58 -6.68 -2.32 -2.41
C ALA A 58 -7.86 -1.87 -3.30
N LYS A 59 -8.98 -1.46 -2.68
CA LYS A 59 -10.14 -0.92 -3.40
C LYS A 59 -9.78 0.34 -4.21
N GLY A 60 -9.01 1.26 -3.63
CA GLY A 60 -8.54 2.45 -4.34
C GLY A 60 -7.63 2.15 -5.52
N MET A 61 -6.89 1.03 -5.46
CA MET A 61 -6.07 0.53 -6.57
C MET A 61 -6.85 -0.28 -7.60
N GLY A 62 -8.15 -0.52 -7.39
CA GLY A 62 -8.95 -1.39 -8.25
C GLY A 62 -8.57 -2.87 -8.17
N THR A 63 -8.00 -3.32 -7.05
CA THR A 63 -7.57 -4.71 -6.83
C THR A 63 -8.08 -5.27 -5.49
N SER A 64 -7.78 -6.54 -5.20
CA SER A 64 -8.11 -7.19 -3.94
C SER A 64 -6.93 -7.17 -2.96
N MET A 65 -7.22 -7.23 -1.66
CA MET A 65 -6.16 -7.42 -0.65
C MET A 65 -5.37 -8.71 -0.88
N SER A 66 -6.04 -9.78 -1.32
CA SER A 66 -5.39 -11.06 -1.60
C SER A 66 -4.39 -10.97 -2.75
N ALA A 67 -4.63 -10.12 -3.75
CA ALA A 67 -3.67 -9.87 -4.82
C ALA A 67 -2.42 -9.15 -4.29
N LEU A 68 -2.60 -8.12 -3.45
CA LEU A 68 -1.49 -7.40 -2.82
C LEU A 68 -0.64 -8.32 -1.91
N LEU A 69 -1.29 -9.16 -1.10
CA LEU A 69 -0.61 -10.14 -0.25
C LEU A 69 0.18 -11.16 -1.07
N ARG A 70 -0.44 -11.73 -2.11
CA ARG A 70 0.21 -12.67 -3.02
C ARG A 70 1.44 -12.06 -3.69
N ALA A 71 1.33 -10.82 -4.19
CA ALA A 71 2.45 -10.10 -4.79
C ALA A 71 3.58 -9.81 -3.77
N ALA A 72 3.23 -9.65 -2.50
CA ALA A 72 4.19 -9.49 -1.41
C ALA A 72 4.80 -10.82 -0.93
N GLY A 73 4.37 -11.97 -1.47
CA GLY A 73 4.80 -13.29 -1.02
C GLY A 73 4.29 -13.65 0.37
N LEU A 74 3.08 -13.19 0.72
CA LEU A 74 2.37 -13.44 1.98
C LEU A 74 1.11 -14.29 1.77
#